data_AF-A9F9F1-F1
#
_entry.id   AF-A9F9F1-F1
#
_cell.length_a   1.000
_cell.length_b   1.000
_cell.length_c   1.000
_cell.angle_alpha   90.00
_cell.angle_beta   90.00
_cell.angle_gamma   90.00
#
_symmetry.space_group_name_H-M   'P 1'
#
loop_
_entity.id
_entity.type
_entity.pdbx_description
1 polymer ?
#
loop_
_entity_poly.entity_id
_entity_poly.type
_entity_poly.pdbx_seq_one_letter_code
_entity_poly.pdbx_strand_id
1 'polypeptide(L)'
;MTYAWIQRRGPDGPNVSVDLYAPPRASKRGPLVVLLQGNEPSQPDERLAFAANVGDSLQRNGVAAAAVSFNIHAGYTLRACAADVARVLQEVTSTRNPTRVVLVGRGLGAWMASLLALDRRLLEGAGMDPKRVDGVILLRGTYDLGEAALEGHPDAAFFAASVEDRRESSPVTYARSDAPPFLMLFGAEDDIGWARLARPFARALQNAGAPDIDYFVVPRRDAHSIVHWGGRGDMVGDLVFPFVASGPRDLPIDNPFGVLRRWGARPPLDMSELRKDPRAITTYPVDAALRETISALFGKGGLERYPLPGRTYQAIDLLAYLAARPKSEVGEGDWLVVSNLRGEQQYFPREALKKAQAVIVVGLDDEDNLYRLVDFYRLKRAYSWIEGEEPMPMMIRPLGAFLHFRTPLPADLGNKTYAAFGLDAASFRWVENDPLAPFRSLSGGLREALIGEQGCVKCHSFRGIGARAHHALALDGKPYGAYALPLEEYPSDVLRRFLFEQDAVAAGFGVMPLRVEETVAGQLLDMVNHEKNEKK
;
A
#
# COMPACT_ATOMS: atom_id res chain seq x y z
N MET A 1 -6.85 30.31 20.78
CA MET A 1 -7.25 30.71 22.15
C MET A 1 -7.82 29.49 22.85
N THR A 2 -7.31 29.14 24.03
CA THR A 2 -7.86 28.06 24.88
C THR A 2 -9.01 28.66 25.69
N TYR A 3 -10.18 27.99 25.71
CA TYR A 3 -11.39 28.53 26.34
C TYR A 3 -11.77 27.83 27.65
N ALA A 4 -11.25 26.62 27.91
CA ALA A 4 -11.50 25.89 29.14
C ALA A 4 -10.36 24.89 29.42
N TRP A 5 -10.08 24.65 30.70
CA TRP A 5 -9.13 23.68 31.20
C TRP A 5 -9.80 22.79 32.24
N ILE A 6 -9.69 21.46 32.08
CA ILE A 6 -10.24 20.46 33.00
C ILE A 6 -9.08 19.55 33.44
N GLN A 7 -8.98 19.27 34.75
CA GLN A 7 -7.91 18.46 35.33
C GLN A 7 -8.48 17.38 36.27
N ARG A 8 -8.14 16.11 36.03
CA ARG A 8 -8.37 15.02 37.00
C ARG A 8 -7.05 14.67 37.68
N ARG A 9 -7.03 14.72 39.01
CA ARG A 9 -5.82 14.51 39.82
C ARG A 9 -5.73 13.07 40.32
N GLY A 10 -4.53 12.50 40.22
CA GLY A 10 -4.09 11.33 40.96
C GLY A 10 -3.17 11.70 42.13
N PRO A 11 -2.53 10.70 42.78
CA PRO A 11 -1.70 10.90 43.96
C PRO A 11 -0.49 11.84 43.73
N ASP A 12 0.10 11.79 42.54
CA ASP A 12 1.36 12.48 42.21
C ASP A 12 1.21 13.66 41.22
N GLY A 13 -0.02 14.01 40.82
CA GLY A 13 -0.28 15.07 39.84
C GLY A 13 -1.53 14.85 38.98
N PRO A 14 -1.73 15.59 37.87
CA PRO A 14 -2.79 15.29 36.91
C PRO A 14 -2.60 13.93 36.23
N ASN A 15 -3.61 13.07 36.35
CA ASN A 15 -3.69 11.83 35.59
C ASN A 15 -4.22 12.08 34.17
N VAL A 16 -5.18 13.02 34.05
CA VAL A 16 -5.76 13.45 32.78
C VAL A 16 -5.95 14.96 32.80
N SER A 17 -5.53 15.64 31.74
CA SER A 17 -5.75 17.08 31.52
C SER A 17 -6.34 17.34 30.13
N VAL A 18 -7.10 18.42 30.01
CA VAL A 18 -7.70 18.83 28.73
C VAL A 18 -7.51 20.30 28.44
N ASP A 19 -7.07 20.60 27.22
CA ASP A 19 -7.11 21.93 26.62
C ASP A 19 -8.16 21.99 25.52
N LEU A 20 -9.14 22.89 25.67
CA LEU A 20 -10.21 23.07 24.68
C LEU A 20 -9.95 24.28 23.78
N TYR A 21 -9.84 24.01 22.48
CA TYR A 21 -9.65 24.98 21.40
C TYR A 21 -10.94 25.09 20.57
N ALA A 22 -11.56 26.28 20.54
CA ALA A 22 -12.75 26.55 19.75
C ALA A 22 -12.56 27.86 18.98
N PRO A 23 -12.14 27.82 17.69
CA PRO A 23 -11.87 29.04 16.94
C PRO A 23 -13.16 29.87 16.76
N PRO A 24 -13.10 31.21 16.62
CA PRO A 24 -14.30 32.04 16.43
C PRO A 24 -15.17 31.64 15.23
N ARG A 25 -14.55 31.03 14.21
CA ARG A 25 -15.20 30.50 13.01
C ARG A 25 -15.84 29.12 13.23
N ALA A 26 -15.57 28.43 14.34
CA ALA A 26 -16.23 27.17 14.61
C ALA A 26 -17.71 27.41 14.89
N SER A 27 -18.56 26.69 14.17
CA SER A 27 -19.97 26.62 14.50
C SER A 27 -20.12 26.18 15.96
N LYS A 28 -21.05 26.83 16.68
CA LYS A 28 -21.40 26.41 18.05
C LYS A 28 -21.85 24.95 18.09
N ARG A 29 -22.35 24.41 16.98
CA ARG A 29 -22.74 23.01 16.76
C ARG A 29 -21.93 22.36 15.61
N GLY A 30 -20.64 22.66 15.51
CA GLY A 30 -19.74 22.00 14.55
C GLY A 30 -19.21 20.64 15.07
N PRO A 31 -18.40 19.93 14.28
CA PRO A 31 -17.68 18.75 14.76
C PRO A 31 -16.68 19.13 15.86
N LEU A 32 -16.50 18.22 16.81
CA LEU A 32 -15.46 18.25 17.82
C LEU A 32 -14.46 17.13 17.55
N VAL A 33 -13.19 17.49 17.43
CA VAL A 33 -12.09 16.54 17.35
C VAL A 33 -11.46 16.41 18.74
N VAL A 34 -11.30 15.18 19.24
CA VAL A 34 -10.66 14.92 20.53
C VAL A 34 -9.31 14.27 20.29
N LEU A 35 -8.24 15.02 20.52
CA LEU A 35 -6.87 14.57 20.35
C LEU A 35 -6.42 13.85 21.63
N LEU A 36 -6.23 12.54 21.55
CA LEU A 36 -5.83 11.69 22.66
C LEU A 36 -4.32 11.48 22.61
N GLN A 37 -3.65 11.79 23.72
CA GLN A 37 -2.18 11.83 23.78
C GLN A 37 -1.67 11.24 25.09
N GLY A 38 -1.07 10.04 25.00
CA GLY A 38 -0.44 9.36 26.12
C GLY A 38 1.09 9.35 25.99
N ASN A 39 1.80 9.07 27.08
CA ASN A 39 3.25 8.95 27.11
C ASN A 39 3.69 7.48 27.05
N GLU A 40 4.24 7.05 25.92
CA GLU A 40 4.98 5.79 25.84
C GLU A 40 6.44 6.04 26.23
N PRO A 41 7.09 5.16 27.04
CA PRO A 41 8.44 5.40 27.50
C PRO A 41 9.49 5.53 26.39
N SER A 42 9.32 4.79 25.29
CA SER A 42 10.25 4.85 24.14
C SER A 42 10.09 6.10 23.28
N GLN A 43 8.99 6.86 23.44
CA GLN A 43 8.67 8.01 22.61
C GLN A 43 8.99 9.33 23.35
N PRO A 44 9.51 10.35 22.65
CA PRO A 44 9.60 11.68 23.21
C PRO A 44 8.20 12.21 23.57
N ASP A 45 8.10 12.99 24.65
CA ASP A 45 6.84 13.66 25.01
C ASP A 45 6.55 14.80 24.02
N GLU A 46 5.81 14.46 22.96
CA GLU A 46 5.44 15.38 21.88
C GLU A 46 4.02 15.92 22.01
N ARG A 47 3.37 15.79 23.18
CA ARG A 47 1.96 16.16 23.36
C ARG A 47 1.65 17.59 22.91
N LEU A 48 2.48 18.53 23.35
CA LEU A 48 2.38 19.94 22.96
C LEU A 48 2.58 20.14 21.45
N ALA A 49 3.58 19.49 20.85
CA ALA A 49 3.87 19.61 19.42
C ALA A 49 2.74 19.00 18.57
N PHE A 50 2.22 17.84 18.97
CA PHE A 50 1.10 17.18 18.31
C PHE A 50 -0.18 18.02 18.41
N ALA A 51 -0.50 18.53 19.61
CA ALA A 51 -1.64 19.42 19.82
C ALA A 51 -1.50 20.72 19.00
N ALA A 52 -0.30 21.29 18.91
CA ALA A 52 -0.03 22.49 18.13
C ALA A 52 -0.23 22.24 16.62
N ASN A 53 0.39 21.19 16.06
CA ASN A 53 0.34 20.90 14.62
C ASN A 53 -1.06 20.55 14.13
N VAL A 54 -1.72 19.62 14.83
CA VAL A 54 -3.09 19.20 14.48
C VAL A 54 -4.08 20.29 14.84
N GLY A 55 -3.95 20.89 16.02
CA GLY A 55 -4.84 21.94 16.50
C GLY A 55 -4.81 23.19 15.62
N ASP A 56 -3.66 23.59 15.10
CA ASP A 56 -3.55 24.72 14.15
C ASP A 56 -4.25 24.39 12.82
N SER A 57 -4.02 23.19 12.27
CA SER A 57 -4.67 22.72 11.05
C SER A 57 -6.20 22.67 11.19
N LEU A 58 -6.70 22.16 12.32
CA LEU A 58 -8.14 22.10 12.63
C LEU A 58 -8.74 23.50 12.83
N GLN A 59 -8.04 24.37 13.57
CA GLN A 59 -8.53 25.72 13.85
C GLN A 59 -8.65 26.57 12.58
N ARG A 60 -7.67 26.46 11.66
CA ARG A 60 -7.72 27.14 10.35
C ARG A 60 -8.89 26.69 9.48
N ASN A 61 -9.37 25.46 9.69
CA ASN A 61 -10.54 24.89 9.02
C ASN A 61 -11.83 25.03 9.84
N GLY A 62 -11.84 25.84 10.92
CA GLY A 62 -13.03 26.12 11.72
C GLY A 62 -13.52 24.92 12.55
N VAL A 63 -12.66 23.94 12.82
CA VAL A 63 -12.99 22.76 13.63
C VAL A 63 -12.55 22.99 15.08
N ALA A 64 -13.41 22.65 16.03
CA ALA A 64 -13.07 22.68 17.45
C ALA A 64 -12.27 21.43 17.84
N ALA A 65 -11.28 21.58 18.71
CA ALA A 65 -10.43 20.51 19.18
C ALA A 65 -10.35 20.47 20.71
N ALA A 66 -10.38 19.29 21.31
CA ALA A 66 -10.04 19.07 22.71
C ALA A 66 -8.77 18.22 22.77
N ALA A 67 -7.66 18.78 23.25
CA ALA A 67 -6.42 18.03 23.45
C ALA A 67 -6.43 17.41 24.84
N VAL A 68 -6.59 16.09 24.90
CA VAL A 68 -6.63 15.29 26.12
C VAL A 68 -5.29 14.60 26.31
N SER A 69 -4.56 15.04 27.33
CA SER A 69 -3.29 14.45 27.73
C SER A 69 -3.51 13.54 28.93
N PHE A 70 -2.88 12.36 28.92
CA PHE A 70 -2.93 11.44 30.05
C PHE A 70 -1.57 10.78 30.29
N ASN A 71 -1.34 10.35 31.53
CA ASN A 71 -0.11 9.65 31.92
C ASN A 71 -0.46 8.28 32.50
N ILE A 72 0.31 7.26 32.10
CA ILE A 72 0.26 5.94 32.73
C ILE A 72 1.44 5.80 33.67
N HIS A 73 1.18 5.29 34.88
CA HIS A 73 2.20 5.07 35.90
C HIS A 73 1.83 3.88 36.78
N ALA A 74 2.75 3.45 37.64
CA ALA A 74 2.50 2.35 38.57
C ALA A 74 1.26 2.64 39.43
N GLY A 75 0.32 1.68 39.48
CA GLY A 75 -0.95 1.82 40.20
C GLY A 75 -2.06 2.58 39.45
N TYR A 76 -1.79 3.11 38.25
CA TYR A 76 -2.79 3.71 37.38
C TYR A 76 -2.76 3.03 36.01
N THR A 77 -3.55 1.96 35.91
CA THR A 77 -3.54 1.07 34.74
C THR A 77 -4.22 1.70 33.54
N LEU A 78 -3.93 1.11 32.38
CA LEU A 78 -4.52 1.53 31.11
C LEU A 78 -6.05 1.59 31.16
N ARG A 79 -6.69 0.61 31.81
CA ARG A 79 -8.15 0.57 31.98
C ARG A 79 -8.67 1.66 32.92
N ALA A 80 -8.00 1.90 34.04
CA ALA A 80 -8.36 2.99 34.96
C ALA A 80 -8.26 4.35 34.26
N CYS A 81 -7.20 4.54 33.47
CA CYS A 81 -7.01 5.74 32.65
C CYS A 81 -8.11 5.90 31.61
N ALA A 82 -8.46 4.83 30.89
CA ALA A 82 -9.54 4.88 29.90
C ALA A 82 -10.89 5.26 30.50
N ALA A 83 -11.19 4.80 31.73
CA ALA A 83 -12.41 5.19 32.43
C ALA A 83 -12.41 6.69 32.82
N ASP A 84 -11.27 7.26 33.21
CA ASP A 84 -11.16 8.70 33.45
C ASP A 84 -11.29 9.53 32.18
N VAL A 85 -10.63 9.10 31.10
CA VAL A 85 -10.72 9.76 29.79
C VAL A 85 -12.15 9.70 29.24
N ALA A 86 -12.88 8.60 29.43
CA ALA A 86 -14.30 8.49 29.06
C ALA A 86 -15.17 9.54 29.78
N ARG A 87 -14.94 9.76 31.08
CA ARG A 87 -15.65 10.80 31.84
C ARG A 87 -15.33 12.21 31.35
N VAL A 88 -14.05 12.46 31.05
CA VAL A 88 -13.60 13.72 30.45
C VAL A 88 -14.26 13.95 29.08
N LEU A 89 -14.34 12.91 28.24
CA LEU A 89 -14.98 12.99 26.93
C LEU A 89 -16.47 13.33 27.06
N GLN A 90 -17.17 12.73 28.04
CA GLN A 90 -18.56 13.04 28.33
C GLN A 90 -18.76 14.51 28.76
N GLU A 91 -17.87 15.03 29.62
CA GLU A 91 -17.93 16.41 30.11
C GLU A 91 -17.69 17.43 28.99
N VAL A 92 -16.67 17.20 28.16
CA VAL A 92 -16.36 18.08 27.02
C VAL A 92 -17.50 18.03 25.99
N THR A 93 -18.02 16.84 25.71
CA THR A 93 -19.10 16.65 24.73
C THR A 93 -20.41 17.29 25.20
N SER A 94 -20.76 17.16 26.49
CA SER A 94 -21.96 17.80 27.04
C SER A 94 -21.85 19.32 27.06
N THR A 95 -20.65 19.85 27.39
CA THR A 95 -20.38 21.30 27.41
C THR A 95 -20.44 21.91 26.00
N ARG A 96 -19.86 21.24 25.00
CA ARG A 96 -19.78 21.77 23.63
C ARG A 96 -20.98 21.42 22.77
N ASN A 97 -21.70 20.35 23.10
CA ASN A 97 -22.81 19.78 22.35
C ASN A 97 -22.54 19.73 20.82
N PRO A 98 -21.46 19.04 20.39
CA PRO A 98 -21.07 18.99 19.00
C PRO A 98 -22.04 18.11 18.20
N THR A 99 -22.14 18.37 16.90
CA THR A 99 -22.91 17.50 15.98
C THR A 99 -22.22 16.18 15.73
N ARG A 100 -20.88 16.15 15.85
CA ARG A 100 -20.07 14.95 15.68
C ARG A 100 -18.88 14.94 16.63
N VAL A 101 -18.50 13.78 17.12
CA VAL A 101 -17.29 13.56 17.92
C VAL A 101 -16.36 12.63 17.15
N VAL A 102 -15.16 13.11 16.82
CA VAL A 102 -14.12 12.30 16.18
C VAL A 102 -12.93 12.18 17.12
N LEU A 103 -12.55 10.94 17.42
CA LEU A 103 -11.37 10.65 18.25
C LEU A 103 -10.14 10.58 17.34
N VAL A 104 -9.07 11.26 17.70
CA VAL A 104 -7.78 11.18 17.00
C VAL A 104 -6.73 10.77 18.01
N GLY A 105 -6.06 9.65 17.77
CA GLY A 105 -5.04 9.14 18.67
C GLY A 105 -3.70 8.97 17.98
N ARG A 106 -2.61 9.27 18.70
CA ARG A 106 -1.24 8.91 18.31
C ARG A 106 -0.57 8.06 19.39
N GLY A 107 0.15 7.00 19.02
CA GLY A 107 0.81 6.13 20.02
C GLY A 107 -0.21 5.47 20.95
N LEU A 108 0.01 5.62 22.24
CA LEU A 108 -0.95 5.24 23.28
C LEU A 108 -2.30 5.97 23.19
N GLY A 109 -2.31 7.14 22.58
CA GLY A 109 -3.55 7.84 22.22
C GLY A 109 -4.38 7.08 21.18
N ALA A 110 -3.75 6.39 20.23
CA ALA A 110 -4.43 5.55 19.25
C ALA A 110 -5.00 4.28 19.91
N TRP A 111 -4.28 3.70 20.87
CA TRP A 111 -4.82 2.65 21.74
C TRP A 111 -6.07 3.14 22.50
N MET A 112 -5.98 4.31 23.15
CA MET A 112 -7.07 4.92 23.91
C MET A 112 -8.30 5.20 23.04
N ALA A 113 -8.08 5.82 21.87
CA ALA A 113 -9.14 6.13 20.90
C ALA A 113 -9.87 4.87 20.44
N SER A 114 -9.11 3.81 20.14
CA SER A 114 -9.66 2.53 19.70
C SER A 114 -10.46 1.85 20.79
N LEU A 115 -9.95 1.82 22.02
CA LEU A 115 -10.62 1.17 23.13
C LEU A 115 -11.92 1.89 23.51
N LEU A 116 -11.90 3.23 23.60
CA LEU A 116 -13.09 4.04 23.87
C LEU A 116 -14.18 3.88 22.79
N ALA A 117 -13.77 3.73 21.53
CA ALA A 117 -14.70 3.56 20.41
C ALA A 117 -15.34 2.16 20.34
N LEU A 118 -14.65 1.13 20.82
CA LEU A 118 -15.08 -0.26 20.65
C LEU A 118 -15.69 -0.89 21.91
N ASP A 119 -15.12 -0.62 23.09
CA ASP A 119 -15.63 -1.13 24.36
C ASP A 119 -16.69 -0.19 24.96
N ARG A 120 -17.96 -0.53 24.70
CA ARG A 120 -19.13 0.24 25.13
C ARG A 120 -19.16 0.54 26.63
N ARG A 121 -18.63 -0.37 27.45
CA ARG A 121 -18.68 -0.29 28.91
C ARG A 121 -17.98 0.98 29.43
N LEU A 122 -16.95 1.46 28.72
CA LEU A 122 -16.20 2.66 29.11
C LEU A 122 -17.05 3.93 28.97
N LEU A 123 -17.71 4.12 27.83
CA LEU A 123 -18.55 5.29 27.58
C LEU A 123 -19.87 5.20 28.39
N GLU A 124 -20.48 4.02 28.46
CA GLU A 124 -21.66 3.78 29.29
C GLU A 124 -21.39 4.07 30.78
N GLY A 125 -20.24 3.61 31.29
CA GLY A 125 -19.80 3.88 32.67
C GLY A 125 -19.52 5.37 32.95
N ALA A 126 -19.27 6.17 31.91
CA ALA A 126 -19.17 7.62 32.00
C ALA A 126 -20.51 8.35 31.81
N GLY A 127 -21.61 7.63 31.54
CA GLY A 127 -22.92 8.21 31.24
C GLY A 127 -23.02 8.79 29.82
N MET A 128 -22.21 8.30 28.87
CA MET A 128 -22.21 8.70 27.47
C MET A 128 -22.69 7.54 26.59
N ASP A 129 -23.62 7.81 25.67
CA ASP A 129 -24.02 6.82 24.68
C ASP A 129 -22.81 6.45 23.78
N PRO A 130 -22.43 5.15 23.67
CA PRO A 130 -21.31 4.73 22.84
C PRO A 130 -21.42 5.13 21.37
N LYS A 131 -22.64 5.34 20.85
CA LYS A 131 -22.87 5.79 19.47
C LYS A 131 -22.52 7.26 19.24
N ARG A 132 -22.14 8.01 20.28
CA ARG A 132 -21.72 9.41 20.17
C ARG A 132 -20.34 9.59 19.58
N VAL A 133 -19.54 8.53 19.45
CA VAL A 133 -18.29 8.55 18.69
C VAL A 133 -18.61 8.28 17.22
N ASP A 134 -18.46 9.32 16.39
CA ASP A 134 -18.84 9.29 14.97
C ASP A 134 -17.70 8.85 14.04
N GLY A 135 -16.49 8.68 14.56
CA GLY A 135 -15.33 8.23 13.79
C GLY A 135 -14.03 8.27 14.60
N VAL A 136 -13.05 7.50 14.13
CA VAL A 136 -11.75 7.36 14.77
C VAL A 136 -10.63 7.53 13.75
N ILE A 137 -9.64 8.36 14.05
CA ILE A 137 -8.41 8.51 13.27
C ILE A 137 -7.24 8.03 14.11
N LEU A 138 -6.46 7.09 13.59
CA LEU A 138 -5.38 6.42 14.32
C LEU A 138 -4.04 6.62 13.65
N LEU A 139 -3.06 7.03 14.45
CA LEU A 139 -1.69 7.27 14.04
C LEU A 139 -0.76 6.45 14.93
N ARG A 140 0.07 5.57 14.36
CA ARG A 140 1.11 4.83 15.11
C ARG A 140 0.62 4.18 16.42
N GLY A 141 -0.42 3.35 16.38
CA GLY A 141 -0.99 2.74 17.59
C GLY A 141 -0.64 1.27 17.78
N THR A 142 -0.93 0.78 18.99
CA THR A 142 -0.88 -0.63 19.38
C THR A 142 -2.27 -1.09 19.77
N TYR A 143 -2.72 -2.23 19.23
CA TYR A 143 -4.14 -2.66 19.30
C TYR A 143 -4.32 -4.09 19.83
N ASP A 144 -3.23 -4.83 19.93
CA ASP A 144 -3.15 -6.16 20.52
C ASP A 144 -1.97 -6.17 21.49
N LEU A 145 -2.26 -6.42 22.77
CA LEU A 145 -1.28 -6.48 23.85
C LEU A 145 -0.88 -7.92 24.19
N GLY A 146 -1.29 -8.89 23.37
CA GLY A 146 -0.83 -10.27 23.43
C GLY A 146 0.69 -10.37 23.26
N GLU A 147 1.31 -11.37 23.91
CA GLU A 147 2.77 -11.52 23.91
C GLU A 147 3.36 -11.68 22.50
N ALA A 148 2.73 -12.50 21.66
CA ALA A 148 3.15 -12.68 20.27
C ALA A 148 2.95 -11.43 19.41
N ALA A 149 1.94 -10.61 19.70
CA ALA A 149 1.67 -9.36 18.98
C ALA A 149 2.66 -8.24 19.36
N LEU A 150 3.15 -8.26 20.60
CA LEU A 150 4.15 -7.32 21.11
C LEU A 150 5.60 -7.78 20.88
N GLU A 151 5.82 -8.90 20.20
CA GLU A 151 7.16 -9.38 19.86
C GLU A 151 7.93 -8.31 19.07
N GLY A 152 9.06 -7.84 19.61
CA GLY A 152 9.87 -6.79 19.00
C GLY A 152 9.33 -5.36 19.20
N HIS A 153 8.22 -5.18 19.91
CA HIS A 153 7.70 -3.85 20.24
C HIS A 153 8.59 -3.17 21.31
N PRO A 154 9.05 -1.91 21.09
CA PRO A 154 9.97 -1.24 22.02
C PRO A 154 9.40 -1.07 23.43
N ASP A 155 8.09 -0.81 23.55
CA ASP A 155 7.38 -0.65 24.84
C ASP A 155 6.68 -1.93 25.35
N ALA A 156 7.05 -3.13 24.90
CA ALA A 156 6.37 -4.38 25.30
C ALA A 156 6.31 -4.57 26.84
N ALA A 157 7.40 -4.23 27.55
CA ALA A 157 7.47 -4.31 29.01
C ALA A 157 6.56 -3.29 29.70
N PHE A 158 6.43 -2.09 29.13
CA PHE A 158 5.51 -1.06 29.63
C PHE A 158 4.06 -1.53 29.51
N PHE A 159 3.66 -2.06 28.35
CA PHE A 159 2.31 -2.62 28.19
C PHE A 159 2.05 -3.77 29.15
N ALA A 160 3.02 -4.68 29.31
CA ALA A 160 2.91 -5.80 30.24
C ALA A 160 2.69 -5.35 31.70
N ALA A 161 3.34 -4.27 32.12
CA ALA A 161 3.22 -3.74 33.49
C ALA A 161 2.00 -2.82 33.69
N SER A 162 1.41 -2.29 32.61
CA SER A 162 0.35 -1.28 32.66
C SER A 162 -1.07 -1.86 32.56
N VAL A 163 -1.21 -3.18 32.53
CA VAL A 163 -2.48 -3.89 32.40
C VAL A 163 -2.61 -4.98 33.45
N GLU A 164 -3.81 -5.14 33.99
CA GLU A 164 -4.17 -6.32 34.78
C GLU A 164 -4.49 -7.50 33.87
N ASP A 165 -5.22 -7.24 32.78
CA ASP A 165 -5.56 -8.22 31.75
C ASP A 165 -5.23 -7.65 30.37
N ARG A 166 -4.31 -8.31 29.67
CA ARG A 166 -3.86 -7.95 28.30
C ARG A 166 -4.97 -8.09 27.29
N ARG A 167 -5.78 -9.16 27.36
CA ARG A 167 -6.88 -9.41 26.43
C ARG A 167 -7.95 -8.35 26.62
N GLU A 168 -8.36 -8.10 27.86
CA GLU A 168 -9.31 -7.02 28.16
C GLU A 168 -8.76 -5.65 27.75
N SER A 169 -7.45 -5.41 27.84
CA SER A 169 -6.86 -4.14 27.41
C SER A 169 -6.52 -4.06 25.92
N SER A 170 -6.87 -5.06 25.10
CA SER A 170 -6.56 -5.08 23.68
C SER A 170 -7.76 -4.65 22.82
N PRO A 171 -7.72 -3.47 22.16
CA PRO A 171 -8.81 -3.00 21.29
C PRO A 171 -9.28 -4.02 20.24
N VAL A 172 -8.37 -4.84 19.71
CA VAL A 172 -8.70 -5.86 18.71
C VAL A 172 -9.76 -6.87 19.17
N THR A 173 -9.87 -7.10 20.48
CA THR A 173 -10.83 -8.05 21.07
C THR A 173 -12.28 -7.55 21.04
N TYR A 174 -12.48 -6.25 20.78
CA TYR A 174 -13.78 -5.59 20.73
C TYR A 174 -14.25 -5.29 19.30
N ALA A 175 -13.60 -5.88 18.28
CA ALA A 175 -14.02 -5.75 16.89
C ALA A 175 -15.47 -6.25 16.67
N ARG A 176 -16.28 -5.46 15.96
CA ARG A 176 -17.73 -5.67 15.83
C ARG A 176 -18.30 -4.94 14.64
N SER A 177 -19.41 -5.44 14.11
CA SER A 177 -20.05 -4.94 12.88
C SER A 177 -20.59 -3.52 12.95
N ASP A 178 -20.88 -3.04 14.15
CA ASP A 178 -21.44 -1.70 14.40
C ASP A 178 -20.44 -0.77 15.10
N ALA A 179 -19.13 -1.01 14.88
CA ALA A 179 -18.07 -0.07 15.21
C ALA A 179 -18.22 1.23 14.39
N PRO A 180 -17.80 2.39 14.92
CA PRO A 180 -17.72 3.61 14.12
C PRO A 180 -16.66 3.45 13.02
N PRO A 181 -16.67 4.31 11.99
CA PRO A 181 -15.63 4.27 10.97
C PRO A 181 -14.22 4.52 11.51
N PHE A 182 -13.22 3.86 10.92
CA PHE A 182 -11.81 4.02 11.27
C PHE A 182 -10.99 4.50 10.07
N LEU A 183 -10.16 5.50 10.29
CA LEU A 183 -9.14 5.99 9.35
C LEU A 183 -7.75 5.81 9.99
N MET A 184 -7.01 4.80 9.56
CA MET A 184 -5.68 4.48 10.09
C MET A 184 -4.61 4.92 9.10
N LEU A 185 -3.69 5.79 9.53
CA LEU A 185 -2.71 6.43 8.67
C LEU A 185 -1.29 6.23 9.19
N PHE A 186 -0.39 5.80 8.31
CA PHE A 186 1.01 5.52 8.60
C PHE A 186 1.92 6.16 7.55
N GLY A 187 3.08 6.70 7.94
CA GLY A 187 4.02 7.25 6.98
C GLY A 187 4.85 6.17 6.29
N ALA A 188 5.07 6.28 4.97
CA ALA A 188 5.95 5.36 4.23
C ALA A 188 7.45 5.56 4.54
N GLU A 189 7.82 6.73 5.08
CA GLU A 189 9.17 7.08 5.54
C GLU A 189 9.28 7.03 7.07
N ASP A 190 8.24 6.56 7.75
CA ASP A 190 8.23 6.25 9.18
C ASP A 190 8.67 4.80 9.44
N ASP A 191 8.75 4.40 10.71
CA ASP A 191 8.82 3.00 11.09
C ASP A 191 7.53 2.27 10.68
N ILE A 192 7.65 1.52 9.60
CA ILE A 192 6.60 0.66 9.04
C ILE A 192 6.10 -0.42 10.03
N GLY A 193 6.83 -0.70 11.11
CA GLY A 193 6.39 -1.56 12.20
C GLY A 193 5.02 -1.13 12.76
N TRP A 194 4.75 0.17 12.81
CA TRP A 194 3.43 0.69 13.22
C TRP A 194 2.31 0.28 12.26
N ALA A 195 2.58 0.33 10.95
CA ALA A 195 1.64 -0.14 9.96
C ALA A 195 1.39 -1.65 10.14
N ARG A 196 2.45 -2.44 10.34
CA ARG A 196 2.34 -3.89 10.60
C ARG A 196 1.48 -4.22 11.83
N LEU A 197 1.66 -3.51 12.94
CA LEU A 197 0.88 -3.70 14.17
C LEU A 197 -0.61 -3.37 13.97
N ALA A 198 -0.92 -2.39 13.15
CA ALA A 198 -2.28 -1.97 12.86
C ALA A 198 -3.03 -2.88 11.89
N ARG A 199 -2.32 -3.60 11.02
CA ARG A 199 -2.95 -4.40 9.95
C ARG A 199 -3.84 -5.53 10.50
N PRO A 200 -3.42 -6.36 11.48
CA PRO A 200 -4.30 -7.36 12.10
C PRO A 200 -5.56 -6.73 12.71
N PHE A 201 -5.45 -5.55 13.29
CA PHE A 201 -6.58 -4.83 13.87
C PHE A 201 -7.58 -4.36 12.79
N ALA A 202 -7.10 -3.76 11.70
CA ALA A 202 -7.95 -3.40 10.56
C ALA A 202 -8.68 -4.62 9.99
N ARG A 203 -7.98 -5.75 9.83
CA ARG A 203 -8.58 -7.01 9.38
C ARG A 203 -9.62 -7.56 10.36
N ALA A 204 -9.35 -7.50 11.67
CA ALA A 204 -10.31 -7.94 12.68
C ALA A 204 -11.63 -7.14 12.59
N LEU A 205 -11.55 -5.81 12.42
CA LEU A 205 -12.71 -4.96 12.23
C LEU A 205 -13.47 -5.30 10.94
N GLN A 206 -12.77 -5.44 9.82
CA GLN A 206 -13.36 -5.81 8.53
C GLN A 206 -14.04 -7.19 8.58
N ASN A 207 -13.39 -8.19 9.18
CA ASN A 207 -13.92 -9.54 9.35
C ASN A 207 -15.13 -9.58 10.29
N ALA A 208 -15.17 -8.70 11.29
CA ALA A 208 -16.33 -8.52 12.15
C ALA A 208 -17.50 -7.79 11.46
N GLY A 209 -17.32 -7.34 10.21
CA GLY A 209 -18.33 -6.66 9.41
C GLY A 209 -18.43 -5.15 9.66
N ALA A 210 -17.42 -4.54 10.29
CA ALA A 210 -17.41 -3.10 10.53
C ALA A 210 -17.38 -2.34 9.18
N PRO A 211 -18.26 -1.35 8.98
CA PRO A 211 -18.23 -0.54 7.77
C PRO A 211 -17.07 0.46 7.82
N ASP A 212 -16.53 0.80 6.64
CA ASP A 212 -15.59 1.92 6.45
C ASP A 212 -14.33 1.86 7.33
N ILE A 213 -13.54 0.80 7.13
CA ILE A 213 -12.20 0.64 7.73
C ILE A 213 -11.14 0.97 6.68
N ASP A 214 -10.70 2.22 6.71
CA ASP A 214 -9.64 2.74 5.84
C ASP A 214 -8.28 2.58 6.53
N TYR A 215 -7.34 1.94 5.84
CA TYR A 215 -5.99 1.65 6.32
C TYR A 215 -4.98 2.01 5.23
N PHE A 216 -4.20 3.07 5.44
CA PHE A 216 -3.32 3.61 4.41
C PHE A 216 -1.90 3.87 4.91
N VAL A 217 -0.94 3.45 4.08
CA VAL A 217 0.45 3.91 4.15
C VAL A 217 0.58 5.12 3.20
N VAL A 218 0.96 6.26 3.74
CA VAL A 218 1.00 7.56 3.05
C VAL A 218 2.43 7.82 2.55
N PRO A 219 2.63 7.94 1.22
CA PRO A 219 3.95 8.22 0.66
C PRO A 219 4.53 9.55 1.16
N ARG A 220 5.86 9.62 1.30
CA ARG A 220 6.61 10.84 1.67
C ARG A 220 6.17 11.47 2.99
N ARG A 221 5.71 10.64 3.92
CA ARG A 221 5.38 11.02 5.28
C ARG A 221 6.17 10.16 6.24
N ASP A 222 6.61 10.78 7.30
CA ASP A 222 7.25 10.18 8.47
C ASP A 222 6.37 10.41 9.72
N ALA A 223 6.89 10.03 10.89
CA ALA A 223 6.25 10.24 12.18
C ALA A 223 5.80 11.69 12.47
N HIS A 224 6.54 12.68 11.98
CA HIS A 224 6.30 14.09 12.28
C HIS A 224 5.37 14.72 11.25
N SER A 225 5.57 14.40 9.98
CA SER A 225 4.83 14.99 8.87
C SER A 225 3.44 14.40 8.68
N ILE A 226 3.16 13.20 9.20
CA ILE A 226 1.82 12.59 9.13
C ILE A 226 0.74 13.40 9.86
N VAL A 227 1.13 14.28 10.79
CA VAL A 227 0.21 15.15 11.55
C VAL A 227 0.02 16.53 10.91
N HIS A 228 0.70 16.81 9.79
CA HIS A 228 0.49 18.03 9.02
C HIS A 228 -0.63 17.82 8.00
N TRP A 229 -1.79 18.43 8.25
CA TRP A 229 -2.99 18.26 7.43
C TRP A 229 -3.35 19.50 6.61
N GLY A 230 -2.73 20.65 6.90
CA GLY A 230 -3.00 21.90 6.19
C GLY A 230 -2.22 22.01 4.87
N GLY A 231 -2.79 22.75 3.92
CA GLY A 231 -2.16 23.03 2.62
C GLY A 231 -3.05 22.60 1.46
N ARG A 232 -2.96 23.33 0.34
CA ARG A 232 -3.73 22.96 -0.86
C ARG A 232 -3.09 21.73 -1.49
N GLY A 233 -3.89 20.68 -1.72
CA GLY A 233 -3.41 19.41 -2.28
C GLY A 233 -2.66 18.52 -1.29
N ASP A 234 -2.82 18.77 0.01
CA ASP A 234 -2.33 17.87 1.05
C ASP A 234 -3.20 16.61 1.10
N MET A 235 -2.67 15.49 0.63
CA MET A 235 -3.40 14.23 0.54
C MET A 235 -3.89 13.71 1.91
N VAL A 236 -3.21 14.05 3.02
CA VAL A 236 -3.66 13.67 4.37
C VAL A 236 -4.81 14.57 4.80
N GLY A 237 -4.70 15.88 4.55
CA GLY A 237 -5.79 16.83 4.77
C GLY A 237 -7.07 16.47 4.00
N ASP A 238 -6.91 16.06 2.75
CA ASP A 238 -8.01 15.65 1.85
C ASP A 238 -8.72 14.37 2.34
N LEU A 239 -8.05 13.54 3.15
CA LEU A 239 -8.68 12.41 3.86
C LEU A 239 -9.34 12.86 5.17
N VAL A 240 -8.60 13.62 5.98
CA VAL A 240 -8.96 13.91 7.38
C VAL A 240 -10.12 14.90 7.47
N PHE A 241 -10.10 16.01 6.74
CA PHE A 241 -11.14 17.03 6.90
C PHE A 241 -12.54 16.56 6.47
N PRO A 242 -12.71 15.85 5.33
CA PRO A 242 -13.99 15.24 4.99
C PRO A 242 -14.45 14.20 6.02
N PHE A 243 -13.52 13.36 6.51
CA PHE A 243 -13.81 12.38 7.56
C PHE A 243 -14.31 13.03 8.85
N VAL A 244 -13.68 14.14 9.26
CA VAL A 244 -14.10 14.93 10.44
C VAL A 244 -15.45 15.64 10.22
N ALA A 245 -15.69 16.16 9.02
CA ALA A 245 -16.90 16.94 8.73
C ALA A 245 -18.15 16.05 8.64
N SER A 246 -18.08 14.92 7.94
CA SER A 246 -19.26 14.11 7.60
C SER A 246 -19.05 12.60 7.65
N GLY A 247 -17.84 12.15 8.01
CA GLY A 247 -17.48 10.75 8.01
C GLY A 247 -16.80 10.35 6.70
N PRO A 248 -16.55 9.04 6.55
CA PRO A 248 -15.93 8.48 5.36
C PRO A 248 -16.66 8.93 4.10
N ARG A 249 -15.94 9.47 3.10
CA ARG A 249 -16.51 9.86 1.81
C ARG A 249 -15.93 9.02 0.68
N ASP A 250 -16.70 8.91 -0.39
CA ASP A 250 -16.14 8.53 -1.69
C ASP A 250 -15.04 9.51 -2.06
N LEU A 251 -13.86 8.96 -2.26
CA LEU A 251 -12.71 9.70 -2.73
C LEU A 251 -12.63 9.59 -4.25
N PRO A 252 -12.22 10.65 -4.95
CA PRO A 252 -11.89 10.58 -6.36
C PRO A 252 -10.89 9.46 -6.66
N ILE A 253 -11.11 8.73 -7.76
CA ILE A 253 -10.20 7.67 -8.24
C ILE A 253 -8.92 8.22 -8.87
N ASP A 254 -8.80 9.55 -8.92
CA ASP A 254 -7.60 10.27 -9.30
C ASP A 254 -6.58 10.34 -8.13
N ASN A 255 -6.95 9.84 -6.95
CA ASN A 255 -6.12 9.72 -5.75
C ASN A 255 -5.90 8.22 -5.43
N PRO A 256 -4.68 7.76 -5.07
CA PRO A 256 -4.44 6.36 -4.72
C PRO A 256 -5.38 5.83 -3.63
N PHE A 257 -5.73 6.67 -2.65
CA PHE A 257 -6.62 6.28 -1.57
C PHE A 257 -8.06 6.07 -2.04
N GLY A 258 -8.52 6.81 -3.03
CA GLY A 258 -9.85 6.58 -3.62
C GLY A 258 -9.92 5.30 -4.43
N VAL A 259 -8.82 4.95 -5.11
CA VAL A 259 -8.70 3.63 -5.75
C VAL A 259 -8.72 2.51 -4.71
N LEU A 260 -7.87 2.58 -3.69
CA LEU A 260 -7.78 1.56 -2.64
C LEU A 260 -9.10 1.39 -1.89
N ARG A 261 -9.79 2.49 -1.60
CA ARG A 261 -11.10 2.47 -0.96
C ARG A 261 -12.17 1.85 -1.88
N ARG A 262 -12.16 2.19 -3.17
CA ARG A 262 -13.07 1.58 -4.16
C ARG A 262 -12.87 0.08 -4.26
N TRP A 263 -11.62 -0.38 -4.19
CA TRP A 263 -11.29 -1.80 -4.14
C TRP A 263 -11.82 -2.45 -2.86
N GLY A 264 -11.69 -1.78 -1.71
CA GLY A 264 -12.27 -2.22 -0.45
C GLY A 264 -11.89 -3.67 -0.13
N ALA A 265 -12.88 -4.52 0.14
CA ALA A 265 -12.69 -5.97 0.37
C ALA A 265 -12.51 -6.78 -0.94
N ARG A 266 -12.92 -6.23 -2.09
CA ARG A 266 -12.99 -6.92 -3.38
C ARG A 266 -12.32 -6.09 -4.47
N PRO A 267 -10.97 -6.10 -4.54
CA PRO A 267 -10.27 -5.44 -5.63
C PRO A 267 -10.72 -6.00 -6.99
N PRO A 268 -10.64 -5.19 -8.07
CA PRO A 268 -11.10 -5.57 -9.40
C PRO A 268 -10.27 -6.70 -10.03
N LEU A 269 -9.06 -6.88 -9.52
CA LEU A 269 -8.16 -7.97 -9.85
C LEU A 269 -8.03 -8.86 -8.62
N ASP A 270 -8.17 -10.17 -8.80
CA ASP A 270 -7.99 -11.13 -7.72
C ASP A 270 -7.24 -12.38 -8.18
N MET A 271 -6.95 -13.25 -7.22
CA MET A 271 -6.22 -14.50 -7.44
C MET A 271 -7.13 -15.73 -7.27
N SER A 272 -8.45 -15.57 -7.39
CA SER A 272 -9.43 -16.63 -7.10
C SER A 272 -9.19 -17.90 -7.93
N GLU A 273 -8.95 -17.77 -9.24
CA GLU A 273 -8.69 -18.93 -10.11
C GLU A 273 -7.35 -19.62 -9.79
N LEU A 274 -6.30 -18.87 -9.48
CA LEU A 274 -5.02 -19.46 -9.07
C LEU A 274 -5.15 -20.16 -7.71
N ARG A 275 -5.97 -19.63 -6.80
CA ARG A 275 -6.17 -20.16 -5.45
C ARG A 275 -7.34 -21.14 -5.32
N LYS A 276 -7.93 -21.56 -6.44
CA LYS A 276 -9.14 -22.38 -6.48
C LYS A 276 -8.98 -23.78 -5.84
N ASP A 277 -7.77 -24.36 -5.88
CA ASP A 277 -7.44 -25.59 -5.15
C ASP A 277 -6.46 -25.30 -4.00
N PRO A 278 -6.95 -25.13 -2.77
CA PRO A 278 -6.09 -24.88 -1.60
C PRO A 278 -5.07 -25.99 -1.34
N ARG A 279 -5.30 -27.22 -1.81
CA ARG A 279 -4.37 -28.35 -1.60
C ARG A 279 -3.10 -28.24 -2.45
N ALA A 280 -3.15 -27.45 -3.51
CA ALA A 280 -1.99 -27.15 -4.36
C ALA A 280 -1.10 -26.03 -3.77
N ILE A 281 -1.58 -25.32 -2.74
CA ILE A 281 -0.87 -24.20 -2.13
C ILE A 281 -0.01 -24.70 -0.99
N THR A 282 1.30 -24.44 -1.09
CA THR A 282 2.28 -24.71 -0.03
C THR A 282 2.75 -23.40 0.58
N THR A 283 2.91 -23.37 1.90
CA THR A 283 3.47 -22.20 2.61
C THR A 283 4.96 -22.41 2.87
N TYR A 284 5.75 -21.40 2.58
CA TYR A 284 7.21 -21.37 2.74
C TYR A 284 7.63 -20.17 3.58
N PRO A 285 8.77 -20.24 4.30
CA PRO A 285 9.37 -19.05 4.90
C PRO A 285 9.88 -18.11 3.80
N VAL A 286 9.77 -16.79 3.99
CA VAL A 286 10.36 -15.80 3.09
C VAL A 286 11.89 -15.88 3.17
N ASP A 287 12.53 -16.08 2.02
CA ASP A 287 13.99 -16.12 1.88
C ASP A 287 14.54 -14.86 1.18
N ALA A 288 15.87 -14.77 1.09
CA ALA A 288 16.54 -13.65 0.43
C ALA A 288 16.20 -13.55 -1.06
N ALA A 289 16.02 -14.69 -1.75
CA ALA A 289 15.72 -14.70 -3.18
C ALA A 289 14.31 -14.15 -3.46
N LEU A 290 13.34 -14.43 -2.59
CA LEU A 290 12.00 -13.84 -2.68
C LEU A 290 12.04 -12.34 -2.40
N ARG A 291 12.82 -11.89 -1.41
CA ARG A 291 13.02 -10.46 -1.13
C ARG A 291 13.61 -9.74 -2.35
N GLU A 292 14.63 -10.31 -2.99
CA GLU A 292 15.21 -9.76 -4.22
C GLU A 292 14.21 -9.77 -5.38
N THR A 293 13.39 -10.82 -5.50
CA THR A 293 12.30 -10.86 -6.49
C THR A 293 11.36 -9.68 -6.29
N ILE A 294 10.83 -9.47 -5.08
CA ILE A 294 9.88 -8.38 -4.79
C ILE A 294 10.57 -7.00 -4.91
N SER A 295 11.86 -6.91 -4.57
CA SER A 295 12.68 -5.70 -4.73
C SER A 295 12.79 -5.26 -6.19
N ALA A 296 12.69 -6.18 -7.16
CA ALA A 296 12.66 -5.81 -8.57
C ALA A 296 11.45 -4.91 -8.91
N LEU A 297 10.31 -5.10 -8.23
CA LEU A 297 9.10 -4.31 -8.44
C LEU A 297 9.05 -3.04 -7.58
N PHE A 298 9.34 -3.16 -6.28
CA PHE A 298 9.13 -2.08 -5.30
C PHE A 298 10.42 -1.41 -4.81
N GLY A 299 11.57 -1.82 -5.36
CA GLY A 299 12.88 -1.38 -4.93
C GLY A 299 13.35 -2.04 -3.64
N LYS A 300 14.58 -1.71 -3.24
CA LYS A 300 15.17 -2.18 -1.98
C LYS A 300 14.31 -1.74 -0.80
N GLY A 301 13.93 -2.70 0.04
CA GLY A 301 13.02 -2.45 1.15
C GLY A 301 11.54 -2.61 0.81
N GLY A 302 11.18 -3.19 -0.35
CA GLY A 302 9.78 -3.34 -0.78
C GLY A 302 8.90 -4.00 0.27
N LEU A 303 9.18 -5.25 0.64
CA LEU A 303 8.46 -5.96 1.71
C LEU A 303 8.58 -5.21 3.05
N GLU A 304 9.76 -4.65 3.31
CA GLU A 304 10.04 -3.91 4.51
C GLU A 304 9.12 -2.69 4.62
N ARG A 305 8.74 -2.04 3.52
CA ARG A 305 7.86 -0.86 3.45
C ARG A 305 6.36 -1.18 3.33
N TYR A 306 6.01 -2.45 3.14
CA TYR A 306 4.61 -2.86 3.14
C TYR A 306 4.14 -3.21 4.56
N PRO A 307 2.82 -3.16 4.82
CA PRO A 307 2.25 -3.48 6.11
C PRO A 307 2.31 -4.99 6.44
N LEU A 308 2.97 -5.78 5.61
CA LEU A 308 3.15 -7.21 5.78
C LEU A 308 4.46 -7.47 6.55
N PRO A 309 4.45 -8.39 7.53
CA PRO A 309 5.66 -8.86 8.20
C PRO A 309 6.72 -9.46 7.24
N GLY A 310 6.29 -10.03 6.11
CA GLY A 310 7.15 -10.73 5.18
C GLY A 310 7.80 -11.96 5.81
N ARG A 311 7.03 -12.74 6.59
CA ARG A 311 7.50 -13.93 7.30
C ARG A 311 7.33 -15.18 6.44
N THR A 312 6.21 -15.31 5.75
CA THR A 312 5.89 -16.47 4.91
C THR A 312 5.31 -16.07 3.56
N TYR A 313 5.42 -16.96 2.58
CA TYR A 313 4.74 -16.84 1.30
C TYR A 313 4.02 -18.14 0.94
N GLN A 314 2.92 -18.01 0.21
CA GLN A 314 2.11 -19.11 -0.28
C GLN A 314 2.38 -19.27 -1.77
N ALA A 315 2.68 -20.48 -2.21
CA ALA A 315 3.02 -20.73 -3.60
C ALA A 315 2.47 -22.05 -4.13
N ILE A 316 2.33 -22.11 -5.45
CA ILE A 316 1.91 -23.29 -6.21
C ILE A 316 3.08 -23.72 -7.10
N ASP A 317 3.36 -25.01 -7.18
CA ASP A 317 4.34 -25.54 -8.13
C ASP A 317 3.88 -25.26 -9.57
N LEU A 318 4.68 -24.50 -10.33
CA LEU A 318 4.30 -24.02 -11.67
C LEU A 318 4.07 -25.19 -12.64
N LEU A 319 4.95 -26.19 -12.64
CA LEU A 319 4.88 -27.28 -13.62
C LEU A 319 3.72 -28.23 -13.29
N ALA A 320 3.48 -28.52 -12.02
CA ALA A 320 2.32 -29.29 -11.57
C ALA A 320 1.01 -28.56 -11.87
N TYR A 321 0.97 -27.24 -11.64
CA TYR A 321 -0.18 -26.40 -11.98
C TYR A 321 -0.52 -26.46 -13.47
N LEU A 322 0.49 -26.30 -14.34
CA LEU A 322 0.30 -26.36 -15.79
C LEU A 322 -0.05 -27.77 -16.28
N ALA A 323 0.52 -28.82 -15.68
CA ALA A 323 0.22 -30.21 -16.04
C ALA A 323 -1.23 -30.61 -15.70
N ALA A 324 -1.85 -29.98 -14.72
CA ALA A 324 -3.23 -30.23 -14.33
C ALA A 324 -4.28 -29.54 -15.24
N ARG A 325 -3.85 -28.73 -16.21
CA ARG A 325 -4.74 -27.91 -17.05
C ARG A 325 -4.93 -28.45 -18.46
N PRO A 326 -6.07 -28.13 -19.11
CA PRO A 326 -6.31 -28.54 -20.48
C PRO A 326 -5.25 -27.98 -21.43
N LYS A 327 -4.72 -28.83 -22.31
CA LYS A 327 -3.78 -28.44 -23.37
C LYS A 327 -4.35 -27.37 -24.31
N SER A 328 -5.67 -27.31 -24.46
CA SER A 328 -6.36 -26.24 -25.20
C SER A 328 -6.21 -24.85 -24.57
N GLU A 329 -5.95 -24.79 -23.26
CA GLU A 329 -5.72 -23.53 -22.53
C GLU A 329 -4.25 -23.17 -22.48
N VAL A 330 -3.41 -24.11 -22.06
CA VAL A 330 -1.98 -23.84 -21.77
C VAL A 330 -1.04 -24.22 -22.90
N GLY A 331 -1.51 -24.85 -23.97
CA GLY A 331 -0.67 -25.30 -25.09
C GLY A 331 0.23 -26.49 -24.76
N GLU A 332 1.16 -26.77 -25.68
CA GLU A 332 2.20 -27.81 -25.56
C GLU A 332 3.54 -27.29 -26.07
N GLY A 333 4.64 -27.94 -25.65
CA GLY A 333 5.99 -27.64 -26.11
C GLY A 333 7.01 -27.44 -24.99
N ASP A 334 8.22 -27.05 -25.39
CA ASP A 334 9.39 -27.00 -24.51
C ASP A 334 9.68 -25.59 -23.96
N TRP A 335 8.94 -24.58 -24.40
CA TRP A 335 9.12 -23.19 -23.99
C TRP A 335 7.84 -22.61 -23.40
N LEU A 336 7.96 -22.01 -22.22
CA LEU A 336 6.87 -21.30 -21.57
C LEU A 336 6.94 -19.82 -21.90
N VAL A 337 5.88 -19.30 -22.51
CA VAL A 337 5.60 -17.87 -22.60
C VAL A 337 4.82 -17.45 -21.36
N VAL A 338 5.36 -16.51 -20.62
CA VAL A 338 4.73 -15.89 -19.45
C VAL A 338 4.34 -14.47 -19.84
N SER A 339 3.05 -14.15 -19.77
CA SER A 339 2.51 -12.82 -20.07
C SER A 339 1.82 -12.23 -18.85
N ASN A 340 2.21 -11.03 -18.43
CA ASN A 340 1.55 -10.37 -17.30
C ASN A 340 0.29 -9.59 -17.73
N LEU A 341 -0.43 -9.05 -16.74
CA LEU A 341 -1.59 -8.16 -16.90
C LEU A 341 -1.34 -7.01 -17.90
N ARG A 342 -0.10 -6.55 -18.02
CA ARG A 342 0.31 -5.44 -18.88
C ARG A 342 0.78 -5.89 -20.27
N GLY A 343 0.69 -7.18 -20.57
CA GLY A 343 1.14 -7.76 -21.84
C GLY A 343 2.65 -7.81 -22.01
N GLU A 344 3.45 -7.57 -20.96
CA GLU A 344 4.89 -7.85 -21.00
C GLU A 344 5.12 -9.36 -21.01
N GLN A 345 6.16 -9.80 -21.74
CA GLN A 345 6.44 -11.22 -21.90
C GLN A 345 7.85 -11.61 -21.48
N GLN A 346 7.95 -12.81 -20.91
CA GLN A 346 9.21 -13.51 -20.64
C GLN A 346 9.10 -14.97 -21.06
N TYR A 347 10.24 -15.58 -21.38
CA TYR A 347 10.32 -16.87 -22.03
C TYR A 347 11.27 -17.78 -21.27
N PHE A 348 10.81 -19.00 -20.96
CA PHE A 348 11.60 -19.95 -20.18
C PHE A 348 11.60 -21.33 -20.83
N PRO A 349 12.76 -21.99 -20.99
CA PRO A 349 12.77 -23.38 -21.37
C PRO A 349 12.28 -24.24 -20.19
N ARG A 350 11.50 -25.27 -20.50
CA ARG A 350 10.91 -26.21 -19.52
C ARG A 350 11.95 -26.78 -18.56
N GLU A 351 13.11 -27.16 -19.08
CA GLU A 351 14.20 -27.71 -18.28
C GLU A 351 14.79 -26.69 -17.28
N ALA A 352 14.82 -25.40 -17.63
CA ALA A 352 15.25 -24.37 -16.68
C ALA A 352 14.22 -24.19 -15.56
N LEU A 353 12.92 -24.18 -15.88
CA LEU A 353 11.85 -24.08 -14.87
C LEU A 353 11.90 -25.24 -13.88
N LYS A 354 12.15 -26.45 -14.37
CA LYS A 354 12.30 -27.66 -13.55
C LYS A 354 13.51 -27.56 -12.61
N LYS A 355 14.67 -27.17 -13.13
CA LYS A 355 15.90 -26.99 -12.33
C LYS A 355 15.77 -25.86 -11.30
N ALA A 356 15.13 -24.77 -11.69
CA ALA A 356 14.92 -23.60 -10.86
C ALA A 356 13.82 -23.78 -9.79
N GLN A 357 13.07 -24.89 -9.85
CA GLN A 357 11.92 -25.16 -8.98
C GLN A 357 10.96 -23.96 -8.98
N ALA A 358 10.49 -23.60 -10.18
CA ALA A 358 9.63 -22.45 -10.38
C ALA A 358 8.29 -22.63 -9.67
N VAL A 359 7.88 -21.59 -8.94
CA VAL A 359 6.59 -21.52 -8.23
C VAL A 359 5.86 -20.24 -8.60
N ILE A 360 4.52 -20.30 -8.56
CA ILE A 360 3.63 -19.15 -8.64
C ILE A 360 3.33 -18.72 -7.21
N VAL A 361 3.84 -17.57 -6.79
CA VAL A 361 3.52 -16.99 -5.49
C VAL A 361 2.12 -16.38 -5.55
N VAL A 362 1.25 -16.84 -4.67
CA VAL A 362 -0.18 -16.52 -4.61
C VAL A 362 -0.60 -16.02 -3.22
N GLY A 363 0.35 -15.66 -2.36
CA GLY A 363 0.04 -15.04 -1.06
C GLY A 363 1.30 -14.70 -0.29
N LEU A 364 1.18 -13.75 0.62
CA LEU A 364 2.24 -13.29 1.51
C LEU A 364 1.65 -13.12 2.92
N ASP A 365 2.20 -13.84 3.88
CA ASP A 365 1.65 -13.96 5.23
C ASP A 365 0.16 -14.34 5.20
N ASP A 366 -0.72 -13.50 5.74
CA ASP A 366 -2.18 -13.65 5.71
C ASP A 366 -2.85 -12.85 4.57
N GLU A 367 -2.07 -12.22 3.68
CA GLU A 367 -2.58 -11.62 2.44
C GLU A 367 -2.69 -12.67 1.33
N ASP A 368 -3.92 -12.98 0.96
CA ASP A 368 -4.29 -13.93 -0.07
C ASP A 368 -4.71 -13.26 -1.38
N ASN A 369 -4.72 -11.92 -1.43
CA ASN A 369 -4.88 -11.14 -2.65
C ASN A 369 -3.74 -10.11 -2.84
N LEU A 370 -2.66 -10.54 -3.50
CA LEU A 370 -1.48 -9.73 -3.76
C LEU A 370 -1.71 -8.58 -4.76
N TYR A 371 -2.87 -8.52 -5.43
CA TYR A 371 -3.27 -7.34 -6.21
C TYR A 371 -3.58 -6.11 -5.35
N ARG A 372 -3.63 -6.25 -4.03
CA ARG A 372 -3.70 -5.13 -3.08
C ARG A 372 -2.36 -4.41 -2.88
N LEU A 373 -1.26 -5.07 -3.20
CA LEU A 373 0.09 -4.51 -3.10
C LEU A 373 0.46 -3.92 -4.46
N VAL A 374 0.37 -2.60 -4.59
CA VAL A 374 0.52 -1.93 -5.88
C VAL A 374 1.36 -0.67 -5.76
N ASP A 375 2.10 -0.39 -6.82
CA ASP A 375 2.71 0.92 -7.05
C ASP A 375 1.77 1.75 -7.93
N PHE A 376 1.40 2.94 -7.46
CA PHE A 376 0.55 3.88 -8.20
C PHE A 376 1.42 4.91 -8.91
N TYR A 377 1.16 5.15 -10.19
CA TYR A 377 1.91 6.16 -10.95
C TYR A 377 1.04 6.87 -11.99
N ARG A 378 1.58 7.99 -12.47
CA ARG A 378 1.06 8.76 -13.60
C ARG A 378 2.22 9.19 -14.48
N LEU A 379 1.99 9.16 -15.79
CA LEU A 379 2.90 9.78 -16.74
C LEU A 379 2.59 11.27 -16.84
N LYS A 380 3.61 12.07 -17.12
CA LYS A 380 3.44 13.52 -17.33
C LYS A 380 2.72 13.86 -18.63
N ARG A 381 2.74 12.95 -19.60
CA ARG A 381 2.20 13.15 -20.94
C ARG A 381 1.51 11.88 -21.43
N ALA A 382 0.54 12.05 -22.32
CA ALA A 382 0.05 10.97 -23.16
C ALA A 382 1.20 10.44 -24.03
N TYR A 383 1.02 9.29 -24.68
CA TYR A 383 2.01 8.62 -25.54
C TYR A 383 2.18 9.32 -26.90
N SER A 384 2.29 10.65 -26.84
CA SER A 384 2.48 11.56 -27.95
C SER A 384 3.36 12.72 -27.47
N TRP A 385 3.94 13.46 -28.41
CA TRP A 385 4.70 14.68 -28.08
C TRP A 385 3.80 15.88 -27.75
N ILE A 386 2.47 15.69 -27.77
CA ILE A 386 1.47 16.72 -27.53
C ILE A 386 1.20 16.81 -26.02
N GLU A 387 1.21 18.03 -25.50
CA GLU A 387 0.81 18.29 -24.12
C GLU A 387 -0.72 18.17 -24.00
N GLY A 388 -1.18 17.42 -23.01
CA GLY A 388 -2.61 17.35 -22.65
C GLY A 388 -2.93 18.37 -21.58
N GLU A 389 -4.14 18.95 -21.63
CA GLU A 389 -4.65 19.84 -20.59
C GLU A 389 -5.08 19.08 -19.33
N GLU A 390 -5.52 17.83 -19.48
CA GLU A 390 -5.92 16.96 -18.38
C GLU A 390 -4.79 16.03 -17.92
N PRO A 391 -4.67 15.79 -16.60
CA PRO A 391 -3.68 14.85 -16.10
C PRO A 391 -4.03 13.43 -16.52
N MET A 392 -3.02 12.66 -16.92
CA MET A 392 -3.19 11.24 -17.27
C MET A 392 -3.88 10.46 -16.16
N PRO A 393 -4.72 9.46 -16.49
CA PRO A 393 -5.38 8.65 -15.47
C PRO A 393 -4.37 7.93 -14.60
N MET A 394 -4.78 7.61 -13.38
CA MET A 394 -3.95 6.84 -12.47
C MET A 394 -3.78 5.42 -12.99
N MET A 395 -2.55 4.94 -12.96
CA MET A 395 -2.17 3.59 -13.36
C MET A 395 -1.60 2.84 -12.16
N ILE A 396 -1.59 1.51 -12.28
CA ILE A 396 -1.02 0.61 -11.29
C ILE A 396 0.05 -0.27 -11.89
N ARG A 397 1.00 -0.64 -11.05
CA ARG A 397 1.88 -1.79 -11.25
C ARG A 397 1.68 -2.71 -10.05
N PRO A 398 0.76 -3.70 -10.16
CA PRO A 398 0.49 -4.59 -9.05
C PRO A 398 1.60 -5.62 -8.87
N LEU A 399 1.78 -6.08 -7.63
CA LEU A 399 2.54 -7.30 -7.36
C LEU A 399 1.81 -8.49 -7.99
N GLY A 400 0.51 -8.63 -7.68
CA GLY A 400 -0.33 -9.74 -8.14
C GLY A 400 0.29 -11.10 -7.81
N ALA A 401 -0.17 -12.17 -8.48
CA ALA A 401 0.61 -13.40 -8.47
C ALA A 401 1.90 -13.17 -9.24
N PHE A 402 2.98 -13.82 -8.82
CA PHE A 402 4.28 -13.64 -9.48
C PHE A 402 5.11 -14.92 -9.50
N LEU A 403 6.00 -15.04 -10.48
CA LEU A 403 6.94 -16.16 -10.54
C LEU A 403 8.09 -15.94 -9.57
N HIS A 404 8.38 -16.97 -8.81
CA HIS A 404 9.55 -17.05 -7.96
C HIS A 404 10.29 -18.38 -8.23
N PHE A 405 11.61 -18.35 -8.10
CA PHE A 405 12.48 -19.47 -8.39
C PHE A 405 13.26 -19.83 -7.13
N ARG A 406 12.97 -21.00 -6.57
CA ARG A 406 13.60 -21.45 -5.32
C ARG A 406 15.06 -21.84 -5.50
N THR A 407 15.48 -22.08 -6.74
CA THR A 407 16.88 -22.17 -7.15
C THR A 407 17.14 -21.10 -8.23
N PRO A 408 18.29 -20.40 -8.20
CA PRO A 408 18.57 -19.34 -9.16
C PRO A 408 18.46 -19.79 -10.61
N LEU A 409 17.86 -18.94 -11.45
CA LEU A 409 17.89 -19.11 -12.90
C LEU A 409 19.30 -18.86 -13.46
N PRO A 410 19.63 -19.47 -14.62
CA PRO A 410 20.74 -19.01 -15.45
C PRO A 410 20.66 -17.50 -15.69
N ALA A 411 21.81 -16.81 -15.66
CA ALA A 411 21.87 -15.35 -15.74
C ALA A 411 21.23 -14.78 -17.01
N ASP A 412 21.31 -15.51 -18.13
CA ASP A 412 20.73 -15.14 -19.43
C ASP A 412 19.20 -15.26 -19.48
N LEU A 413 18.59 -15.96 -18.50
CA LEU A 413 17.14 -16.03 -18.30
C LEU A 413 16.66 -15.09 -17.18
N GLY A 414 17.58 -14.33 -16.58
CA GLY A 414 17.32 -13.44 -15.46
C GLY A 414 16.30 -12.35 -15.75
N ASN A 415 15.64 -11.89 -14.69
CA ASN A 415 14.60 -10.88 -14.75
C ASN A 415 15.18 -9.45 -14.63
N LYS A 416 14.89 -8.60 -15.61
CA LYS A 416 15.06 -7.13 -15.51
C LYS A 416 13.80 -6.36 -15.94
N THR A 417 12.67 -7.05 -16.04
CA THR A 417 11.37 -6.51 -16.44
C THR A 417 10.30 -6.83 -15.39
N TYR A 418 9.05 -6.42 -15.63
CA TYR A 418 7.94 -6.71 -14.72
C TYR A 418 7.07 -7.88 -15.20
N ALA A 419 7.46 -8.57 -16.28
CA ALA A 419 6.75 -9.71 -16.87
C ALA A 419 6.46 -10.86 -15.90
N ALA A 420 7.27 -11.01 -14.84
CA ALA A 420 7.08 -12.05 -13.83
C ALA A 420 6.03 -11.70 -12.76
N PHE A 421 5.48 -10.47 -12.74
CA PHE A 421 4.51 -9.97 -11.75
C PHE A 421 3.16 -9.71 -12.37
N GLY A 422 2.10 -9.61 -11.56
CA GLY A 422 0.75 -9.34 -12.06
C GLY A 422 0.22 -10.46 -12.95
N LEU A 423 0.48 -11.70 -12.54
CA LEU A 423 0.09 -12.91 -13.27
C LEU A 423 -1.30 -13.40 -12.85
N ASP A 424 -1.98 -14.05 -13.78
CA ASP A 424 -3.24 -14.73 -13.57
C ASP A 424 -3.23 -16.12 -14.22
N ALA A 425 -4.38 -16.79 -14.24
CA ALA A 425 -4.49 -18.10 -14.86
C ALA A 425 -4.27 -18.06 -16.40
N ALA A 426 -4.47 -16.93 -17.08
CA ALA A 426 -4.23 -16.81 -18.52
C ALA A 426 -2.76 -16.49 -18.87
N SER A 427 -1.92 -16.21 -17.87
CA SER A 427 -0.53 -15.79 -18.08
C SER A 427 0.41 -16.82 -18.71
N PHE A 428 0.03 -18.09 -18.81
CA PHE A 428 0.97 -19.17 -19.10
C PHE A 428 0.61 -19.94 -20.38
N ARG A 429 1.53 -19.96 -21.34
CA ARG A 429 1.35 -20.70 -22.59
C ARG A 429 2.62 -21.40 -23.04
N TRP A 430 2.55 -22.72 -23.18
CA TRP A 430 3.57 -23.53 -23.82
C TRP A 430 3.56 -23.33 -25.33
N VAL A 431 4.77 -23.27 -25.88
CA VAL A 431 5.06 -23.24 -27.31
C VAL A 431 6.20 -24.21 -27.60
N GLU A 432 6.18 -24.79 -28.78
CA GLU A 432 7.12 -25.85 -29.19
C GLU A 432 8.56 -25.33 -29.22
N ASN A 433 8.78 -24.20 -29.88
CA ASN A 433 10.10 -23.66 -30.18
C ASN A 433 10.39 -22.39 -29.37
N ASP A 434 11.68 -22.11 -29.16
CA ASP A 434 12.15 -20.87 -28.54
C ASP A 434 11.68 -19.64 -29.34
N PRO A 435 10.78 -18.81 -28.81
CA PRO A 435 10.26 -17.66 -29.55
C PRO A 435 11.35 -16.64 -29.88
N LEU A 436 12.42 -16.60 -29.07
CA LEU A 436 13.51 -15.64 -29.23
C LEU A 436 14.68 -16.19 -30.04
N ALA A 437 14.58 -17.40 -30.62
CA ALA A 437 15.67 -18.03 -31.37
C ALA A 437 16.30 -17.11 -32.43
N PRO A 438 15.53 -16.32 -33.22
CA PRO A 438 16.10 -15.40 -34.22
C PRO A 438 16.99 -14.30 -33.64
N PHE A 439 16.85 -13.99 -32.35
CA PHE A 439 17.65 -12.97 -31.66
C PHE A 439 18.80 -13.56 -30.84
N ARG A 440 18.79 -14.87 -30.56
CA ARG A 440 19.85 -15.52 -29.78
C ARG A 440 21.19 -15.59 -30.51
N SER A 441 21.18 -15.55 -31.84
CA SER A 441 22.40 -15.52 -32.67
C SER A 441 23.05 -14.14 -32.72
N LEU A 442 22.38 -13.08 -32.26
CA LEU A 442 22.98 -11.76 -32.14
C LEU A 442 24.07 -11.78 -31.06
N SER A 443 25.05 -10.90 -31.18
CA SER A 443 26.16 -10.80 -30.23
C SER A 443 26.32 -9.39 -29.69
N GLY A 444 27.06 -9.27 -28.57
CA GLY A 444 27.37 -7.99 -27.95
C GLY A 444 26.13 -7.19 -27.52
N GLY A 445 26.22 -5.87 -27.62
CA GLY A 445 25.19 -4.95 -27.13
C GLY A 445 23.84 -5.06 -27.86
N LEU A 446 23.81 -5.50 -29.12
CA LEU A 446 22.55 -5.63 -29.87
C LEU A 446 21.66 -6.76 -29.33
N ARG A 447 22.28 -7.88 -28.91
CA ARG A 447 21.58 -8.96 -28.20
C ARG A 447 21.01 -8.47 -26.86
N GLU A 448 21.82 -7.72 -26.10
CA GLU A 448 21.38 -7.17 -24.81
C GLU A 448 20.25 -6.15 -24.97
N ALA A 449 20.33 -5.32 -26.01
CA ALA A 449 19.29 -4.36 -26.37
C ALA A 449 17.95 -5.04 -26.64
N LEU A 450 17.93 -6.10 -27.46
CA LEU A 450 16.69 -6.76 -27.87
C LEU A 450 16.15 -7.73 -26.82
N ILE A 451 16.97 -8.66 -26.31
CA ILE A 451 16.51 -9.79 -25.48
C ILE A 451 17.16 -9.86 -24.09
N GLY A 452 18.24 -9.13 -23.85
CA GLY A 452 18.98 -9.15 -22.58
C GLY A 452 18.52 -8.08 -21.60
N GLU A 453 19.46 -7.26 -21.12
CA GLU A 453 19.21 -6.27 -20.06
C GLU A 453 18.13 -5.24 -20.41
N GLN A 454 18.22 -4.59 -21.57
CA GLN A 454 17.23 -3.62 -22.00
C GLN A 454 15.96 -4.32 -22.50
N GLY A 455 16.14 -5.45 -23.19
CA GLY A 455 15.07 -6.39 -23.50
C GLY A 455 13.89 -5.76 -24.26
N CYS A 456 14.14 -4.96 -25.30
CA CYS A 456 13.09 -4.27 -26.07
C CYS A 456 11.92 -5.19 -26.45
N VAL A 457 12.19 -6.44 -26.85
CA VAL A 457 11.13 -7.37 -27.30
C VAL A 457 10.31 -8.01 -26.17
N LYS A 458 10.64 -7.69 -24.91
CA LYS A 458 9.82 -8.06 -23.74
C LYS A 458 8.58 -7.17 -23.61
N CYS A 459 8.66 -5.96 -24.17
CA CYS A 459 7.56 -4.99 -24.20
C CYS A 459 7.04 -4.75 -25.62
N HIS A 460 7.93 -4.69 -26.59
CA HIS A 460 7.63 -4.49 -28.01
C HIS A 460 7.69 -5.80 -28.78
N SER A 461 7.27 -5.75 -30.04
CA SER A 461 7.58 -6.81 -31.00
C SER A 461 8.60 -6.33 -32.02
N PHE A 462 9.33 -7.25 -32.63
CA PHE A 462 10.18 -6.99 -33.78
C PHE A 462 10.12 -8.22 -34.68
N ARG A 463 9.86 -8.03 -35.98
CA ARG A 463 9.66 -9.16 -36.92
C ARG A 463 8.54 -10.12 -36.50
N GLY A 464 7.50 -9.58 -35.85
CA GLY A 464 6.38 -10.37 -35.32
C GLY A 464 6.70 -11.18 -34.05
N ILE A 465 7.90 -11.04 -33.48
CA ILE A 465 8.34 -11.73 -32.26
C ILE A 465 8.37 -10.74 -31.10
N GLY A 466 7.83 -11.12 -29.96
CA GLY A 466 7.85 -10.31 -28.74
C GLY A 466 6.43 -9.99 -28.26
N ALA A 467 6.32 -8.88 -27.55
CA ALA A 467 5.15 -8.49 -26.81
C ALA A 467 4.44 -7.27 -27.42
N ARG A 468 3.29 -6.94 -26.83
CA ARG A 468 2.60 -5.67 -27.03
C ARG A 468 2.14 -5.13 -25.69
N ALA A 469 3.10 -4.63 -24.93
CA ALA A 469 2.87 -4.14 -23.58
C ALA A 469 2.02 -2.86 -23.57
N HIS A 470 1.41 -2.60 -22.42
CA HIS A 470 0.57 -1.43 -22.13
C HIS A 470 0.63 -1.11 -20.63
N HIS A 471 -0.13 -0.10 -20.18
CA HIS A 471 -0.32 0.17 -18.75
C HIS A 471 -1.68 -0.34 -18.28
N ALA A 472 -1.80 -0.57 -16.98
CA ALA A 472 -3.06 -0.98 -16.36
C ALA A 472 -3.68 0.20 -15.63
N LEU A 473 -4.96 0.48 -15.87
CA LEU A 473 -5.70 1.49 -15.12
C LEU A 473 -5.80 1.09 -13.65
N ALA A 474 -5.67 2.06 -12.77
CA ALA A 474 -5.83 1.85 -11.34
C ALA A 474 -7.26 1.44 -10.97
N LEU A 475 -8.26 1.88 -11.73
CA LEU A 475 -9.65 1.61 -11.40
C LEU A 475 -10.01 0.12 -11.47
N ASP A 476 -9.62 -0.54 -12.55
CA ASP A 476 -10.10 -1.89 -12.90
C ASP A 476 -9.04 -2.79 -13.56
N GLY A 477 -7.79 -2.33 -13.63
CA GLY A 477 -6.71 -3.08 -14.26
C GLY A 477 -6.78 -3.14 -15.79
N LYS A 478 -7.74 -2.45 -16.44
CA LYS A 478 -7.87 -2.53 -17.89
C LYS A 478 -6.64 -1.97 -18.61
N PRO A 479 -6.31 -2.53 -19.79
CA PRO A 479 -5.28 -1.99 -20.67
C PRO A 479 -5.52 -0.51 -21.02
N TYR A 480 -4.49 0.31 -20.90
CA TYR A 480 -4.55 1.73 -21.22
C TYR A 480 -3.22 2.25 -21.76
N GLY A 481 -3.29 2.77 -22.99
CA GLY A 481 -2.21 3.51 -23.64
C GLY A 481 -0.88 2.77 -23.75
N ALA A 482 0.12 3.45 -24.32
CA ALA A 482 1.46 2.92 -24.58
C ALA A 482 1.49 1.53 -25.21
N TYR A 483 0.53 1.22 -26.09
CA TYR A 483 0.55 -0.04 -26.81
C TYR A 483 1.86 -0.10 -27.58
N ALA A 484 2.82 -0.83 -27.02
CA ALA A 484 4.19 -0.86 -27.46
C ALA A 484 4.18 -1.31 -28.92
N LEU A 485 4.48 -0.37 -29.83
CA LEU A 485 4.40 -0.66 -31.26
C LEU A 485 5.50 -1.67 -31.59
N PRO A 486 5.29 -2.50 -32.63
CA PRO A 486 6.42 -3.18 -33.26
C PRO A 486 7.54 -2.17 -33.56
N LEU A 487 8.79 -2.55 -33.31
CA LEU A 487 9.93 -1.63 -33.42
C LEU A 487 10.00 -1.01 -34.83
N GLU A 488 9.71 -1.80 -35.85
CA GLU A 488 9.66 -1.39 -37.26
C GLU A 488 8.51 -0.43 -37.62
N GLU A 489 7.51 -0.26 -36.75
CA GLU A 489 6.40 0.67 -36.96
C GLU A 489 6.67 2.08 -36.43
N TYR A 490 7.68 2.26 -35.57
CA TYR A 490 8.03 3.60 -35.09
C TYR A 490 8.53 4.50 -36.22
N PRO A 491 8.12 5.79 -36.28
CA PRO A 491 8.76 6.77 -37.13
C PRO A 491 10.27 6.85 -36.82
N SER A 492 11.10 6.93 -37.85
CA SER A 492 12.56 6.77 -37.70
C SER A 492 13.19 7.92 -36.91
N ASP A 493 12.63 9.12 -37.03
CA ASP A 493 12.95 10.31 -36.22
C ASP A 493 12.56 10.14 -34.76
N VAL A 494 11.39 9.55 -34.48
CA VAL A 494 10.94 9.24 -33.11
C VAL A 494 11.84 8.19 -32.45
N LEU A 495 12.16 7.10 -33.16
CA LEU A 495 13.04 6.05 -32.63
C LEU A 495 14.46 6.59 -32.42
N ARG A 496 14.99 7.40 -33.35
CA ARG A 496 16.28 8.07 -33.19
C ARG A 496 16.28 8.94 -31.93
N ARG A 497 15.26 9.77 -31.75
CA ARG A 497 15.16 10.63 -30.56
C ARG A 497 15.11 9.80 -29.28
N PHE A 498 14.34 8.71 -29.24
CA PHE A 498 14.31 7.81 -28.09
C PHE A 498 15.69 7.22 -27.76
N LEU A 499 16.43 6.78 -28.77
CA LEU A 499 17.73 6.11 -28.58
C LEU A 499 18.88 7.07 -28.27
N PHE A 500 18.86 8.31 -28.79
CA PHE A 500 19.97 9.25 -28.66
C PHE A 500 19.71 10.41 -27.70
N GLU A 501 18.44 10.77 -27.42
CA GLU A 501 18.05 11.84 -26.47
C GLU A 501 17.39 11.28 -25.20
N GLN A 502 17.87 10.13 -24.72
CA GLN A 502 17.21 9.32 -23.68
C GLN A 502 16.79 10.11 -22.42
N ASP A 503 17.66 10.99 -21.91
CA ASP A 503 17.36 11.82 -20.73
C ASP A 503 16.22 12.81 -20.97
N ALA A 504 16.27 13.52 -22.11
CA ALA A 504 15.26 14.51 -22.46
C ALA A 504 13.90 13.84 -22.71
N VAL A 505 13.90 12.69 -23.39
CA VAL A 505 12.70 11.89 -23.60
C VAL A 505 12.13 11.42 -22.26
N ALA A 506 12.93 10.75 -21.44
CA ALA A 506 12.48 10.22 -20.15
C ALA A 506 11.95 11.31 -19.21
N ALA A 507 12.64 12.46 -19.13
CA ALA A 507 12.21 13.61 -18.34
C ALA A 507 10.85 14.17 -18.80
N GLY A 508 10.60 14.19 -20.12
CA GLY A 508 9.34 14.62 -20.72
C GLY A 508 8.14 13.77 -20.31
N PHE A 509 8.34 12.47 -20.10
CA PHE A 509 7.30 11.55 -19.61
C PHE A 509 7.28 11.41 -18.08
N GLY A 510 8.33 11.88 -17.38
CA GLY A 510 8.48 11.74 -15.94
C GLY A 510 8.90 10.34 -15.51
N VAL A 511 9.68 9.66 -16.35
CA VAL A 511 10.19 8.30 -16.10
C VAL A 511 11.72 8.29 -16.06
N MET A 512 12.31 7.17 -15.64
CA MET A 512 13.75 6.94 -15.77
C MET A 512 14.09 6.40 -17.16
N PRO A 513 15.19 6.85 -17.78
CA PRO A 513 15.59 6.38 -19.10
C PRO A 513 16.10 4.94 -19.03
N LEU A 514 15.72 4.15 -20.04
CA LEU A 514 16.35 2.86 -20.30
C LEU A 514 17.65 3.10 -21.08
N ARG A 515 18.79 2.82 -20.44
CA ARG A 515 20.09 3.15 -21.02
C ARG A 515 20.50 2.21 -22.15
N VAL A 516 20.69 2.78 -23.33
CA VAL A 516 21.32 2.14 -24.50
C VAL A 516 22.60 2.90 -24.83
N GLU A 517 23.71 2.20 -24.99
CA GLU A 517 24.98 2.81 -25.38
C GLU A 517 24.89 3.33 -26.83
N GLU A 518 25.59 4.43 -27.15
CA GLU A 518 25.42 5.16 -28.41
C GLU A 518 25.74 4.30 -29.65
N THR A 519 26.80 3.47 -29.61
CA THR A 519 27.11 2.57 -30.73
C THR A 519 26.04 1.50 -30.92
N VAL A 520 25.50 0.97 -29.82
CA VAL A 520 24.39 -0.01 -29.85
C VAL A 520 23.10 0.64 -30.36
N ALA A 521 22.82 1.87 -29.95
CA ALA A 521 21.70 2.67 -30.44
C ALA A 521 21.75 2.86 -31.96
N GLY A 522 22.94 3.14 -32.52
CA GLY A 522 23.16 3.20 -33.97
C GLY A 522 22.83 1.89 -34.68
N GLN A 523 23.40 0.78 -34.19
CA GLN A 523 23.15 -0.55 -34.75
C GLN A 523 21.66 -0.95 -34.71
N LEU A 524 20.98 -0.68 -33.60
CA LEU A 524 19.57 -0.96 -33.43
C LEU A 524 18.72 -0.12 -34.39
N LEU A 525 19.01 1.18 -34.51
CA LEU A 525 18.29 2.07 -35.44
C LEU A 525 18.45 1.62 -36.89
N ASP A 526 19.67 1.25 -37.30
CA ASP A 526 19.94 0.78 -38.67
C ASP A 526 19.21 -0.53 -38.97
N MET A 527 19.26 -1.48 -38.04
CA MET A 527 18.54 -2.76 -38.16
C MET A 527 17.03 -2.57 -38.28
N VAL A 528 16.44 -1.70 -37.45
CA VAL A 528 14.99 -1.42 -37.49
C VAL A 528 14.59 -0.69 -38.77
N ASN A 529 15.39 0.27 -39.22
CA ASN A 529 15.12 0.99 -40.47
C ASN A 529 15.24 0.10 -41.70
N HIS A 530 16.20 -0.84 -41.71
CA HIS A 530 16.34 -1.81 -42.78
C HIS A 530 15.09 -2.68 -42.89
N GLU A 531 14.65 -3.28 -41.78
CA GLU A 531 13.42 -4.09 -41.72
C GLU A 531 12.18 -3.29 -42.19
N LYS A 532 12.07 -2.04 -41.74
CA LYS A 532 10.98 -1.14 -42.12
C LYS A 532 10.94 -0.86 -43.61
N ASN A 533 12.10 -0.75 -44.26
CA ASN A 533 12.19 -0.49 -45.70
C ASN A 533 11.92 -1.75 -46.53
N GLU A 534 12.20 -2.95 -46.02
CA GLU A 534 11.85 -4.20 -46.71
C GLU A 534 10.33 -4.49 -46.69
N LYS A 535 9.60 -3.95 -45.72
CA LYS A 535 8.13 -4.08 -45.60
C LYS A 535 7.32 -3.09 -46.44
N LYS A 536 7.95 -2.04 -46.97
CA LYS A 536 7.31 -1.02 -47.82
C LYS A 536 7.50 -1.38 -49.29
#